data_AF-A0A363NQR9-F1
#
_entry.id   AF-A0A363NQR9-F1
#
_cell.length_a   1.000
_cell.length_b   1.000
_cell.length_c   1.000
_cell.angle_alpha   90.00
_cell.angle_beta   90.00
_cell.angle_gamma   90.00
#
_symmetry.space_group_name_H-M   'P 1'
#
loop_
_entity.id
_entity.type
_entity.pdbx_description
1 polymer ?
#
loop_
_entity_poly.entity_id
_entity_poly.type
_entity_poly.pdbx_seq_one_letter_code
_entity_poly.pdbx_strand_id
1 'polypeptide(L)'
;MRSLILLFICLSHWTCGFAQTGDETGSDYIMDPAAIEFRTKMTIPPYGLAKVKAMIAKLAPVEDNDGSDTGLLALSATDFKNLTLREKFTYTMIHAEVYAQNCDIPENQKAIDKKIFGKLLGGFNEAWWSERQTDFLEENRDSVMKLIQESVLRSKRMGVNYKEAIEQINGWQMIPFIIEYAKKTPKDKDALTLLLLLMKRGEYSEFMKSTSFKKLYGETSNYYSYLDYNKENEALIYRRAMGYYNEKKGR
;
A
#
# COMPACT_ATOMS: atom_id res chain seq x y z
N MET A 1 -44.61 -16.40 -60.73
CA MET A 1 -43.54 -17.09 -59.99
C MET A 1 -42.80 -16.01 -59.21
N ARG A 2 -43.22 -15.68 -57.98
CA ARG A 2 -42.84 -16.27 -56.68
C ARG A 2 -41.33 -16.45 -56.48
N SER A 3 -40.81 -15.69 -55.50
CA SER A 3 -39.75 -15.99 -54.52
C SER A 3 -38.78 -14.80 -54.39
N LEU A 4 -38.94 -13.97 -53.35
CA LEU A 4 -38.35 -14.07 -51.99
C LEU A 4 -36.97 -13.37 -51.93
N ILE A 5 -36.87 -12.22 -51.22
CA ILE A 5 -36.18 -12.05 -49.91
C ILE A 5 -34.65 -11.92 -50.09
N LEU A 6 -33.92 -10.88 -49.63
CA LEU A 6 -33.71 -10.44 -48.24
C LEU A 6 -33.04 -9.06 -48.21
N LEU A 7 -33.51 -8.22 -47.28
CA LEU A 7 -33.00 -6.91 -46.90
C LEU A 7 -31.72 -7.08 -46.06
N PHE A 8 -30.62 -6.38 -46.37
CA PHE A 8 -29.45 -6.27 -45.47
C PHE A 8 -29.28 -4.81 -45.04
N ILE A 9 -29.71 -4.51 -43.82
CA ILE A 9 -29.46 -3.25 -43.12
C ILE A 9 -28.13 -3.39 -42.37
N CYS A 10 -27.13 -2.60 -42.75
CA CYS A 10 -25.89 -2.46 -42.01
C CYS A 10 -26.12 -1.57 -40.77
N LEU A 11 -26.39 -2.19 -39.62
CA LEU A 11 -26.32 -1.55 -38.31
C LEU A 11 -24.87 -1.55 -37.82
N SER A 12 -24.20 -0.41 -37.98
CA SER A 12 -22.94 -0.08 -37.32
C SER A 12 -23.13 -0.10 -35.80
N HIS A 13 -22.69 -1.17 -35.14
CA HIS A 13 -22.62 -1.23 -33.69
C HIS A 13 -21.39 -0.44 -33.22
N TRP A 14 -21.65 0.80 -32.77
CA TRP A 14 -20.79 1.46 -31.80
C TRP A 14 -20.89 0.67 -30.49
N THR A 15 -19.86 -0.11 -30.17
CA THR A 15 -19.71 -0.65 -28.82
C THR A 15 -19.19 0.48 -27.92
N CYS A 16 -20.11 1.32 -27.45
CA CYS A 16 -19.92 2.03 -26.20
C CYS A 16 -19.68 0.97 -25.13
N GLY A 17 -18.45 0.86 -24.66
CA GLY A 17 -18.14 0.14 -23.44
C GLY A 17 -18.93 0.79 -22.30
N PHE A 18 -20.01 0.14 -21.88
CA PHE A 18 -20.74 0.55 -20.69
C PHE A 18 -19.79 0.44 -19.49
N ALA A 19 -19.38 1.60 -18.97
CA ALA A 19 -18.90 1.69 -17.60
C ALA A 19 -20.04 1.19 -16.69
N GLN A 20 -19.77 0.15 -15.91
CA GLN A 20 -20.75 -0.40 -14.98
C GLN A 20 -21.14 0.68 -13.95
N THR A 21 -22.34 1.22 -14.07
CA THR A 21 -23.07 1.87 -12.98
C THR A 21 -23.84 0.78 -12.24
N GLY A 22 -23.22 0.22 -11.21
CA GLY A 22 -23.90 -0.68 -10.27
C GLY A 22 -24.04 0.04 -8.94
N ASP A 23 -25.22 0.62 -8.69
CA ASP A 23 -25.65 0.97 -7.34
C ASP A 23 -26.05 -0.33 -6.62
N GLU A 24 -25.16 -0.87 -5.80
CA GLU A 24 -25.50 -1.97 -4.89
C GLU A 24 -26.06 -1.42 -3.59
N THR A 25 -27.36 -1.11 -3.58
CA THR A 25 -28.14 -0.97 -2.34
C THR A 25 -28.46 -2.36 -1.78
N GLY A 26 -27.71 -2.79 -0.76
CA GLY A 26 -27.94 -4.06 -0.06
C GLY A 26 -26.97 -4.26 1.12
N SER A 27 -27.40 -3.82 2.31
CA SER A 27 -26.63 -3.75 3.56
C SER A 27 -26.44 -5.11 4.26
N ASP A 28 -25.71 -6.02 3.63
CA ASP A 28 -25.19 -7.21 4.32
C ASP A 28 -23.67 -7.13 4.38
N TYR A 29 -23.22 -6.20 5.21
CA TYR A 29 -21.85 -5.73 5.34
C TYR A 29 -21.03 -6.67 6.24
N ILE A 30 -20.54 -7.79 5.69
CA ILE A 30 -19.67 -8.72 6.44
C ILE A 30 -18.22 -8.30 6.25
N MET A 31 -17.54 -7.95 7.35
CA MET A 31 -16.08 -7.79 7.40
C MET A 31 -15.42 -9.11 6.98
N ASP A 32 -14.43 -9.07 6.09
CA ASP A 32 -13.53 -10.20 5.82
C ASP A 32 -12.27 -10.04 6.69
N PRO A 33 -12.22 -10.65 7.89
CA PRO A 33 -11.14 -10.41 8.84
C PRO A 33 -9.81 -10.97 8.31
N ALA A 34 -9.86 -12.04 7.51
CA ALA A 34 -8.67 -12.62 6.92
C ALA A 34 -8.06 -11.71 5.85
N ALA A 35 -8.90 -11.04 5.05
CA ALA A 35 -8.41 -10.04 4.10
C ALA A 35 -7.83 -8.81 4.81
N ILE A 36 -8.46 -8.33 5.89
CA ILE A 36 -7.92 -7.22 6.68
C ILE A 36 -6.59 -7.61 7.34
N GLU A 37 -6.52 -8.76 8.02
CA GLU A 37 -5.29 -9.28 8.62
C GLU A 37 -4.18 -9.41 7.57
N PHE A 38 -4.50 -9.90 6.37
CA PHE A 38 -3.52 -10.01 5.30
C PHE A 38 -2.92 -8.65 4.91
N ARG A 39 -3.77 -7.62 4.78
CA ARG A 39 -3.38 -6.27 4.36
C ARG A 39 -2.62 -5.51 5.44
N THR A 40 -2.93 -5.71 6.72
CA THR A 40 -2.24 -5.07 7.86
C THR A 40 -1.00 -5.85 8.31
N LYS A 41 -0.75 -7.04 7.76
CA LYS A 41 0.38 -7.88 8.17
C LYS A 41 1.73 -7.22 7.91
N MET A 42 2.43 -6.91 9.00
CA MET A 42 3.81 -6.43 8.95
C MET A 42 4.82 -7.56 8.73
N THR A 43 5.98 -7.22 8.15
CA THR A 43 7.14 -8.12 8.07
C THR A 43 8.19 -7.69 9.08
N ILE A 44 8.68 -8.64 9.88
CA ILE A 44 9.69 -8.39 10.92
C ILE A 44 11.09 -8.53 10.29
N PRO A 45 11.91 -7.46 10.22
CA PRO A 45 13.31 -7.59 9.83
C PRO A 45 14.10 -8.38 10.88
N PRO A 46 15.13 -9.15 10.50
CA PRO A 46 15.86 -9.99 11.43
C PRO A 46 17.02 -9.26 12.12
N TYR A 47 17.35 -8.03 11.69
CA TYR A 47 18.63 -7.42 11.98
C TYR A 47 18.70 -6.90 13.41
N GLY A 48 19.50 -7.55 14.26
CA GLY A 48 19.57 -7.22 15.69
C GLY A 48 18.24 -7.43 16.43
N LEU A 49 17.34 -8.25 15.87
CA LEU A 49 15.95 -8.38 16.34
C LEU A 49 15.82 -8.71 17.82
N ALA A 50 16.66 -9.62 18.34
CA ALA A 50 16.63 -9.99 19.76
C ALA A 50 16.93 -8.79 20.67
N LYS A 51 17.94 -7.99 20.33
CA LYS A 51 18.30 -6.77 21.06
C LYS A 51 17.19 -5.73 20.96
N VAL A 52 16.68 -5.46 19.76
CA VAL A 52 15.61 -4.47 19.54
C VAL A 52 14.35 -4.84 20.32
N LYS A 53 13.91 -6.11 20.26
CA LYS A 53 12.78 -6.59 21.06
C LYS A 53 13.02 -6.44 22.56
N ALA A 54 14.21 -6.76 23.04
CA ALA A 54 14.58 -6.61 24.45
C ALA A 54 14.60 -5.14 24.90
N MET A 55 14.88 -4.19 24.00
CA MET A 55 14.80 -2.76 24.28
C MET A 55 13.33 -2.29 24.30
N ILE A 56 12.52 -2.70 23.34
CA ILE A 56 11.08 -2.37 23.29
C ILE A 56 10.33 -2.91 24.51
N ALA A 57 10.64 -4.13 24.94
CA ALA A 57 9.99 -4.76 26.11
C ALA A 57 10.24 -4.03 27.44
N LYS A 58 11.17 -3.07 27.49
CA LYS A 58 11.45 -2.24 28.67
C LYS A 58 10.72 -0.88 28.63
N LEU A 59 10.06 -0.55 27.52
CA LEU A 59 9.35 0.71 27.35
C LEU A 59 8.05 0.66 28.15
N ALA A 60 7.77 1.73 28.89
CA ALA A 60 6.51 1.85 29.59
C ALA A 60 5.38 2.10 28.58
N PRO A 61 4.13 1.74 28.92
CA PRO A 61 2.97 2.23 28.19
C PRO A 61 2.90 3.76 28.24
N VAL A 62 2.33 4.37 27.20
CA VAL A 62 1.92 5.78 27.22
C VAL A 62 0.79 5.90 28.23
N GLU A 63 0.82 6.85 29.16
CA GLU A 63 -0.32 7.06 30.05
C GLU A 63 -1.43 7.77 29.26
N ASP A 64 -2.60 7.14 29.14
CA ASP A 64 -3.82 7.80 28.68
C ASP A 64 -4.73 8.04 29.89
N ASN A 65 -5.39 9.19 29.94
CA ASN A 65 -6.15 9.63 31.13
C ASN A 65 -7.33 8.70 31.47
N ASP A 66 -7.72 7.85 30.53
CA ASP A 66 -8.94 7.04 30.58
C ASP A 66 -8.67 5.53 30.76
N GLY A 67 -7.40 5.11 30.89
CA GLY A 67 -7.02 3.73 31.23
C GLY A 67 -7.27 2.67 30.15
N SER A 68 -7.44 3.08 28.89
CA SER A 68 -7.62 2.21 27.71
C SER A 68 -6.30 1.74 27.09
N ASP A 69 -6.37 0.93 26.01
CA ASP A 69 -5.21 0.44 25.26
C ASP A 69 -4.27 1.60 24.91
N THR A 70 -3.02 1.47 25.33
CA THR A 70 -2.02 2.53 25.24
C THR A 70 -0.85 2.06 24.38
N GLY A 71 -0.39 2.94 23.51
CA GLY A 71 0.88 2.73 22.80
C GLY A 71 2.04 2.56 23.77
N LEU A 72 3.20 2.15 23.27
CA LEU A 72 4.43 2.12 24.07
C LEU A 72 5.21 3.42 23.86
N LEU A 73 5.89 3.89 24.92
CA LEU A 73 6.81 5.02 24.83
C LEU A 73 7.90 4.79 23.77
N ALA A 74 8.51 5.87 23.31
CA ALA A 74 9.65 5.83 22.41
C ALA A 74 10.96 5.44 23.15
N LEU A 75 11.96 4.91 22.43
CA LEU A 75 13.31 4.78 22.98
C LEU A 75 13.86 6.15 23.39
N SER A 76 14.74 6.18 24.40
CA SER A 76 15.49 7.41 24.70
C SER A 76 16.28 7.87 23.46
N ALA A 77 16.52 9.18 23.33
CA ALA A 77 17.28 9.71 22.20
C ALA A 77 18.69 9.07 22.12
N THR A 78 19.32 8.83 23.28
CA THR A 78 20.61 8.15 23.39
C THR A 78 20.53 6.71 22.87
N ASP A 79 19.54 5.94 23.31
CA ASP A 79 19.39 4.55 22.90
C ASP A 79 19.10 4.42 21.40
N PHE A 80 18.20 5.26 20.88
CA PHE A 80 17.89 5.30 19.45
C PHE A 80 19.16 5.65 18.65
N LYS A 81 19.91 6.67 19.06
CA LYS A 81 21.16 7.08 18.38
C LYS A 81 22.18 5.95 18.33
N ASN A 82 22.31 5.17 19.42
CA ASN A 82 23.27 4.08 19.57
C ASN A 82 22.92 2.80 18.80
N LEU A 83 21.71 2.69 18.25
CA LEU A 83 21.37 1.61 17.31
C LEU A 83 22.20 1.75 16.02
N THR A 84 22.73 0.63 15.54
CA THR A 84 23.31 0.55 14.18
C THR A 84 22.23 0.82 13.13
N LEU A 85 22.62 1.17 11.90
CA LEU A 85 21.65 1.41 10.80
C LEU A 85 20.65 0.25 10.63
N ARG A 86 21.14 -0.99 10.66
CA ARG A 86 20.31 -2.18 10.51
C ARG A 86 19.37 -2.40 11.70
N GLU A 87 19.82 -2.10 12.92
CA GLU A 87 18.98 -2.16 14.12
C GLU A 87 17.93 -1.04 14.13
N LYS A 88 18.29 0.19 13.72
CA LYS A 88 17.34 1.31 13.54
C LYS A 88 16.26 0.95 12.54
N PHE A 89 16.64 0.33 11.42
CA PHE A 89 15.67 -0.20 10.46
C PHE A 89 14.74 -1.22 11.10
N THR A 90 15.28 -2.22 11.82
CA THR A 90 14.45 -3.21 12.52
C THR A 90 13.49 -2.56 13.51
N TYR A 91 13.98 -1.65 14.34
CA TYR A 91 13.19 -0.92 15.32
C TYR A 91 12.06 -0.12 14.66
N THR A 92 12.39 0.69 13.65
CA THR A 92 11.41 1.49 12.90
C THR A 92 10.33 0.60 12.26
N MET A 93 10.69 -0.57 11.74
CA MET A 93 9.74 -1.47 11.09
C MET A 93 8.83 -2.25 12.05
N ILE A 94 9.09 -2.26 13.37
CA ILE A 94 8.30 -3.05 14.34
C ILE A 94 7.78 -2.24 15.53
N HIS A 95 8.12 -0.96 15.64
CA HIS A 95 7.72 -0.08 16.73
C HIS A 95 7.43 1.32 16.20
N ALA A 96 6.18 1.74 16.28
CA ALA A 96 5.78 3.14 16.09
C ALA A 96 5.95 3.90 17.41
N GLU A 97 6.43 5.14 17.33
CA GLU A 97 6.75 5.94 18.53
C GLU A 97 5.66 6.95 18.89
N VAL A 98 4.75 7.25 17.95
CA VAL A 98 3.65 8.18 18.18
C VAL A 98 2.35 7.39 18.18
N TYR A 99 1.61 7.48 19.27
CA TYR A 99 0.30 6.88 19.43
C TYR A 99 -0.76 7.99 19.42
N ALA A 100 -1.82 7.81 18.64
CA ALA A 100 -3.06 8.53 18.87
C ALA A 100 -4.25 7.67 18.44
N GLN A 101 -5.20 7.51 19.38
CA GLN A 101 -6.45 6.81 19.13
C GLN A 101 -7.17 7.39 17.92
N ASN A 102 -7.64 6.50 17.06
CA ASN A 102 -8.54 6.83 15.98
C ASN A 102 -9.78 5.95 16.11
N CYS A 103 -10.87 6.52 16.59
CA CYS A 103 -12.13 5.81 16.78
C CYS A 103 -12.86 5.43 15.47
N ASP A 104 -12.22 5.57 14.31
CA ASP A 104 -12.78 5.15 13.03
C ASP A 104 -12.64 3.64 12.85
N ILE A 105 -13.75 2.92 13.06
CA ILE A 105 -13.90 1.52 12.68
C ILE A 105 -13.86 1.46 11.14
N PRO A 106 -12.95 0.68 10.52
CA PRO A 106 -12.96 0.50 9.07
C PRO A 106 -14.33 0.04 8.60
N GLU A 107 -14.93 0.77 7.66
CA GLU A 107 -16.21 0.39 7.10
C GLU A 107 -16.11 -0.99 6.45
N ASN A 108 -17.11 -1.81 6.70
CA ASN A 108 -17.18 -3.16 6.19
C ASN A 108 -17.20 -3.16 4.66
N GLN A 109 -16.25 -3.88 4.05
CA GLN A 109 -16.17 -4.00 2.60
C GLN A 109 -16.25 -5.44 2.13
N LYS A 110 -17.10 -5.70 1.13
CA LYS A 110 -17.14 -6.98 0.41
C LYS A 110 -15.97 -7.12 -0.56
N ALA A 111 -15.54 -8.36 -0.79
CA ALA A 111 -14.62 -8.77 -1.85
C ALA A 111 -13.31 -7.95 -1.88
N ILE A 112 -12.70 -7.72 -0.71
CA ILE A 112 -11.44 -6.98 -0.56
C ILE A 112 -10.33 -7.59 -1.44
N ASP A 113 -10.32 -8.91 -1.60
CA ASP A 113 -9.37 -9.66 -2.43
C ASP A 113 -9.47 -9.36 -3.94
N LYS A 114 -10.61 -8.82 -4.38
CA LYS A 114 -10.90 -8.41 -5.77
C LYS A 114 -10.72 -6.92 -6.01
N LYS A 115 -10.13 -6.18 -5.06
CA LYS A 115 -9.98 -4.72 -5.14
C LYS A 115 -8.50 -4.31 -5.17
N ILE A 116 -8.22 -3.26 -5.92
CA ILE A 116 -6.95 -2.52 -5.89
C ILE A 116 -7.27 -1.16 -5.31
N PHE A 117 -6.87 -0.93 -4.07
CA PHE A 117 -7.21 0.29 -3.34
C PHE A 117 -6.35 1.48 -3.77
N GLY A 118 -6.87 2.68 -3.56
CA GLY A 118 -6.08 3.92 -3.69
C GLY A 118 -5.13 4.16 -2.51
N LYS A 119 -5.26 3.41 -1.41
CA LYS A 119 -4.48 3.60 -0.18
C LYS A 119 -4.06 2.26 0.42
N LEU A 120 -2.87 2.24 1.03
CA LEU A 120 -2.46 1.17 1.94
C LEU A 120 -3.24 1.28 3.25
N LEU A 121 -3.41 0.16 3.95
CA LEU A 121 -3.83 0.21 5.36
C LEU A 121 -2.60 0.48 6.24
N GLY A 122 -2.82 1.04 7.43
CA GLY A 122 -1.77 1.23 8.43
C GLY A 122 -1.21 -0.10 8.95
N GLY A 123 0.11 -0.22 9.10
CA GLY A 123 0.74 -1.36 9.78
C GLY A 123 0.71 -1.28 11.31
N PHE A 124 0.68 -0.07 11.84
CA PHE A 124 0.68 0.22 13.27
C PHE A 124 -0.71 0.76 13.65
N ASN A 125 -1.51 -0.08 14.30
CA ASN A 125 -2.86 0.29 14.72
C ASN A 125 -2.82 1.57 15.57
N GLU A 126 -3.43 2.65 15.10
CA GLU A 126 -3.49 3.95 15.81
C GLU A 126 -2.13 4.52 16.22
N ALA A 127 -1.08 4.14 15.51
CA ALA A 127 0.26 4.63 15.77
C ALA A 127 1.00 4.89 14.45
N TRP A 128 1.97 5.78 14.49
CA TRP A 128 2.78 6.12 13.33
C TRP A 128 4.23 6.43 13.72
N TRP A 129 5.08 6.49 12.70
CA TRP A 129 6.48 6.83 12.88
C TRP A 129 6.64 8.26 13.38
N SER A 130 7.50 8.45 14.37
CA SER A 130 7.93 9.79 14.78
C SER A 130 8.77 10.47 13.70
N GLU A 131 8.98 11.78 13.85
CA GLU A 131 9.85 12.56 12.97
C GLU A 131 11.25 11.95 12.83
N ARG A 132 11.88 11.55 13.95
CA ARG A 132 13.21 10.91 13.90
C ARG A 132 13.22 9.56 13.17
N GLN A 133 12.09 8.85 13.14
CA GLN A 133 11.96 7.61 12.39
C GLN A 133 11.79 7.91 10.90
N THR A 134 10.97 8.89 10.52
CA THR A 134 10.83 9.31 9.12
C THR A 134 12.12 9.92 8.57
N ASP A 135 12.82 10.76 9.35
CA ASP A 135 14.11 11.33 8.99
C ASP A 135 15.14 10.23 8.75
N PHE A 136 15.22 9.25 9.67
CA PHE A 136 16.10 8.09 9.48
C PHE A 136 15.82 7.38 8.16
N LEU A 137 14.55 7.16 7.80
CA LEU A 137 14.18 6.48 6.56
C LEU A 137 14.62 7.29 5.33
N GLU A 138 14.38 8.60 5.35
CA GLU A 138 14.68 9.52 4.23
C GLU A 138 16.18 9.75 4.05
N GLU A 139 16.91 10.02 5.12
CA GLU A 139 18.37 10.21 5.12
C GLU A 139 19.12 8.94 4.70
N ASN A 140 18.54 7.76 4.96
CA ASN A 140 19.16 6.46 4.66
C ASN A 140 18.45 5.71 3.52
N ARG A 141 17.73 6.44 2.66
CA ARG A 141 16.85 5.90 1.61
C ARG A 141 17.40 4.71 0.84
N ASP A 142 18.63 4.81 0.31
CA ASP A 142 19.23 3.72 -0.48
C ASP A 142 19.50 2.46 0.35
N SER A 143 19.94 2.65 1.60
CA SER A 143 20.15 1.55 2.54
C SER A 143 18.82 0.92 2.95
N VAL A 144 17.78 1.72 3.20
CA VAL A 144 16.43 1.24 3.50
C VAL A 144 15.88 0.38 2.36
N MET A 145 15.97 0.85 1.12
CA MET A 145 15.53 0.09 -0.06
C MET A 145 16.24 -1.27 -0.15
N LYS A 146 17.57 -1.29 0.05
CA LYS A 146 18.36 -2.54 0.06
C LYS A 146 17.93 -3.50 1.18
N LEU A 147 17.74 -2.99 2.40
CA LEU A 147 17.33 -3.81 3.54
C LEU A 147 15.92 -4.39 3.37
N ILE A 148 15.01 -3.62 2.76
CA ILE A 148 13.68 -4.11 2.38
C ILE A 148 13.81 -5.22 1.33
N GLN A 149 14.59 -5.01 0.26
CA GLN A 149 14.82 -6.04 -0.78
C GLN A 149 15.38 -7.33 -0.18
N GLU A 150 16.46 -7.24 0.62
CA GLU A 150 17.06 -8.36 1.34
C GLU A 150 16.01 -9.09 2.20
N SER A 151 15.18 -8.34 2.91
CA SER A 151 14.17 -8.90 3.81
C SER A 151 13.05 -9.61 3.06
N VAL A 152 12.51 -8.99 2.01
CA VAL A 152 11.45 -9.56 1.15
C VAL A 152 11.95 -10.79 0.41
N LEU A 153 13.19 -10.77 -0.11
CA LEU A 153 13.77 -11.94 -0.79
C LEU A 153 13.94 -13.14 0.15
N ARG A 154 14.23 -12.90 1.43
CA ARG A 154 14.33 -13.94 2.47
C ARG A 154 12.96 -14.45 2.90
N SER A 155 12.05 -13.55 3.28
CA SER A 155 10.73 -13.91 3.86
C SER A 155 9.67 -14.28 2.81
N LYS A 156 9.92 -13.93 1.54
CA LYS A 156 8.96 -13.98 0.43
C LYS A 156 7.72 -13.11 0.67
N ARG A 157 7.80 -12.13 1.58
CA ARG A 157 6.70 -11.23 1.92
C ARG A 157 7.16 -9.79 2.01
N MET A 158 6.42 -8.89 1.37
CA MET A 158 6.49 -7.46 1.54
C MET A 158 5.32 -7.01 2.42
N GLY A 159 5.54 -6.99 3.73
CA GLY A 159 4.55 -6.53 4.69
C GLY A 159 4.20 -5.06 4.50
N VAL A 160 3.09 -4.65 5.11
CA VAL A 160 2.57 -3.28 4.95
C VAL A 160 3.56 -2.21 5.40
N ASN A 161 4.25 -2.43 6.53
CA ASN A 161 5.33 -1.59 7.03
C ASN A 161 6.46 -1.35 5.99
N TYR A 162 6.78 -2.34 5.15
CA TYR A 162 7.76 -2.16 4.08
C TYR A 162 7.18 -1.36 2.91
N LYS A 163 5.91 -1.58 2.58
CA LYS A 163 5.22 -0.81 1.52
C LYS A 163 5.12 0.66 1.92
N GLU A 164 4.73 0.93 3.16
CA GLU A 164 4.70 2.28 3.76
C GLU A 164 6.09 2.91 3.78
N ALA A 165 7.14 2.17 4.15
CA ALA A 165 8.50 2.70 4.14
C ALA A 165 8.95 3.10 2.73
N ILE A 166 8.63 2.27 1.72
CA ILE A 166 8.90 2.57 0.31
C ILE A 166 8.12 3.81 -0.14
N GLU A 167 6.84 3.91 0.24
CA GLU A 167 6.03 5.09 -0.05
C GLU A 167 6.63 6.34 0.60
N GLN A 168 6.96 6.28 1.91
CA GLN A 168 7.51 7.37 2.73
C GLN A 168 8.77 7.96 2.11
N ILE A 169 9.69 7.12 1.62
CA ILE A 169 10.94 7.57 1.00
C ILE A 169 10.79 7.86 -0.50
N ASN A 170 9.58 7.82 -1.05
CA ASN A 170 9.31 7.91 -2.49
C ASN A 170 10.20 6.96 -3.32
N GLY A 171 10.27 5.68 -2.92
CA GLY A 171 11.18 4.65 -3.40
C GLY A 171 10.99 4.18 -4.85
N TRP A 172 10.87 5.09 -5.82
CA TRP A 172 10.57 4.77 -7.22
C TRP A 172 11.56 3.80 -7.89
N GLN A 173 12.83 3.76 -7.46
CA GLN A 173 13.82 2.79 -7.96
C GLN A 173 13.42 1.34 -7.65
N MET A 174 12.53 1.12 -6.67
CA MET A 174 12.03 -0.21 -6.34
C MET A 174 10.91 -0.70 -7.27
N ILE A 175 10.41 0.11 -8.20
CA ILE A 175 9.32 -0.28 -9.10
C ILE A 175 9.55 -1.62 -9.81
N PRO A 176 10.72 -1.88 -10.46
CA PRO A 176 10.96 -3.19 -11.08
C PRO A 176 10.89 -4.34 -10.08
N PHE A 177 11.42 -4.15 -8.88
CA PHE A 177 11.38 -5.14 -7.81
C PHE A 177 9.95 -5.41 -7.31
N ILE A 178 9.15 -4.34 -7.13
CA ILE A 178 7.74 -4.43 -6.69
C ILE A 178 6.89 -5.16 -7.74
N ILE A 179 7.10 -4.88 -9.03
CA ILE A 179 6.39 -5.57 -10.13
C ILE A 179 6.71 -7.08 -10.11
N GLU A 180 7.98 -7.44 -9.97
CA GLU A 180 8.38 -8.85 -9.92
C GLU A 180 7.86 -9.56 -8.67
N TYR A 181 7.77 -8.86 -7.54
CA TYR A 181 7.10 -9.36 -6.34
C TYR A 181 5.60 -9.58 -6.60
N ALA A 182 4.89 -8.57 -7.11
CA ALA A 182 3.45 -8.64 -7.36
C ALA A 182 3.05 -9.79 -8.29
N LYS A 183 3.82 -10.03 -9.36
CA LYS A 183 3.63 -11.18 -10.26
C LYS A 183 3.74 -12.53 -9.54
N LYS A 184 4.65 -12.64 -8.56
CA LYS A 184 4.87 -13.87 -7.76
C LYS A 184 3.87 -14.00 -6.62
N THR A 185 3.24 -12.90 -6.20
CA THR A 185 2.29 -12.85 -5.09
C THR A 185 0.95 -12.25 -5.54
N PRO A 186 0.22 -12.87 -6.48
CA PRO A 186 -0.98 -12.27 -7.09
C PRO A 186 -2.14 -12.02 -6.09
N LYS A 187 -2.08 -12.58 -4.88
CA LYS A 187 -3.03 -12.27 -3.80
C LYS A 187 -2.79 -10.89 -3.16
N ASP A 188 -1.55 -10.39 -3.21
CA ASP A 188 -1.14 -9.12 -2.61
C ASP A 188 -1.43 -7.93 -3.55
N LYS A 189 -2.67 -7.45 -3.55
CA LYS A 189 -3.07 -6.29 -4.36
C LYS A 189 -2.49 -4.98 -3.86
N ASP A 190 -2.03 -4.93 -2.62
CA ASP A 190 -1.37 -3.74 -2.07
C ASP A 190 0.00 -3.48 -2.71
N ALA A 191 0.61 -4.50 -3.35
CA ALA A 191 1.76 -4.26 -4.21
C ALA A 191 1.40 -3.40 -5.44
N LEU A 192 0.19 -3.56 -6.00
CA LEU A 192 -0.31 -2.69 -7.08
C LEU A 192 -0.67 -1.31 -6.54
N THR A 193 -1.30 -1.24 -5.37
CA THR A 193 -1.57 0.01 -4.64
C THR A 193 -0.29 0.83 -4.46
N LEU A 194 0.80 0.20 -4.00
CA LEU A 194 2.10 0.86 -3.84
C LEU A 194 2.62 1.47 -5.15
N LEU A 195 2.49 0.76 -6.28
CA LEU A 195 2.88 1.31 -7.59
C LEU A 195 2.06 2.55 -7.96
N LEU A 196 0.75 2.55 -7.68
CA LEU A 196 -0.12 3.70 -7.89
C LEU A 196 0.29 4.90 -7.03
N LEU A 197 0.60 4.65 -5.75
CA LEU A 197 1.03 5.67 -4.80
C LEU A 197 2.38 6.29 -5.20
N LEU A 198 3.34 5.48 -5.67
CA LEU A 198 4.62 5.97 -6.18
C LEU A 198 4.46 6.85 -7.43
N MET A 199 3.58 6.47 -8.36
CA MET A 199 3.27 7.31 -9.53
C MET A 199 2.56 8.60 -9.14
N LYS A 200 1.66 8.56 -8.15
CA LYS A 200 0.96 9.74 -7.61
C LYS A 200 1.96 10.69 -6.93
N ARG A 201 2.78 10.18 -6.01
CA ARG A 201 3.81 10.97 -5.30
C ARG A 201 4.85 11.53 -6.25
N GLY A 202 5.13 10.82 -7.34
CA GLY A 202 6.01 11.26 -8.42
C GLY A 202 5.39 12.21 -9.44
N GLU A 203 4.10 12.53 -9.30
CA GLU A 203 3.31 13.34 -10.23
C GLU A 203 3.40 12.88 -11.70
N TYR A 204 3.43 11.56 -11.91
CA TYR A 204 3.58 10.99 -13.26
C TYR A 204 2.39 11.36 -14.16
N SER A 205 2.63 12.21 -15.16
CA SER A 205 1.56 12.84 -15.97
C SER A 205 0.60 11.84 -16.63
N GLU A 206 1.10 10.72 -17.19
CA GLU A 206 0.22 9.71 -17.81
C GLU A 206 -0.74 9.10 -16.79
N PHE A 207 -0.30 8.92 -15.55
CA PHE A 207 -1.15 8.41 -14.49
C PHE A 207 -2.12 9.47 -13.98
N MET A 208 -1.65 10.67 -13.66
CA MET A 208 -2.47 11.77 -13.11
C MET A 208 -3.66 12.15 -14.02
N LYS A 209 -3.49 12.05 -15.34
CA LYS A 209 -4.54 12.34 -16.34
C LYS A 209 -5.47 11.15 -16.63
N SER A 210 -5.23 10.00 -16.00
CA SER A 210 -5.98 8.77 -16.30
C SER A 210 -7.32 8.69 -15.58
N THR A 211 -8.24 7.93 -16.16
CA THR A 211 -9.52 7.57 -15.51
C THR A 211 -9.31 6.82 -14.19
N SER A 212 -8.26 5.98 -14.12
CA SER A 212 -7.86 5.29 -12.89
C SER A 212 -7.53 6.27 -11.77
N PHE A 213 -6.78 7.34 -12.07
CA PHE A 213 -6.45 8.38 -11.09
C PHE A 213 -7.70 9.12 -10.63
N LYS A 214 -8.56 9.55 -11.56
CA LYS A 214 -9.82 10.23 -11.21
C LYS A 214 -10.71 9.37 -10.30
N LYS A 215 -10.81 8.05 -10.54
CA LYS A 215 -11.60 7.13 -9.70
C LYS A 215 -11.01 6.99 -8.30
N LEU A 216 -9.69 6.96 -8.17
CA LEU A 216 -9.00 6.70 -6.90
C LEU A 216 -8.73 7.94 -6.06
N TYR A 217 -8.55 9.10 -6.69
CA TYR A 217 -8.04 10.32 -6.05
C TYR A 217 -8.73 11.62 -6.51
N GLY A 218 -9.75 11.53 -7.37
CA GLY A 218 -10.51 12.68 -7.82
C GLY A 218 -11.48 13.22 -6.77
N GLU A 219 -12.21 14.27 -7.11
CA GLU A 219 -13.13 14.98 -6.20
C GLU A 219 -14.20 14.10 -5.56
N THR A 220 -14.63 13.03 -6.26
CA THR A 220 -15.63 12.08 -5.76
C THR A 220 -15.02 10.87 -5.05
N SER A 221 -13.70 10.84 -4.88
CA SER A 221 -13.03 9.74 -4.19
C SER A 221 -13.13 9.89 -2.67
N ASN A 222 -13.06 8.76 -1.98
CA ASN A 222 -13.05 8.64 -0.53
C ASN A 222 -11.96 7.66 -0.10
N TYR A 223 -11.82 7.43 1.21
CA TYR A 223 -10.82 6.52 1.77
C TYR A 223 -10.91 5.09 1.20
N TYR A 224 -12.12 4.68 0.81
CA TYR A 224 -12.45 3.34 0.35
C TYR A 224 -12.37 3.16 -1.17
N SER A 225 -11.93 4.17 -1.91
CA SER A 225 -11.92 4.14 -3.38
C SER A 225 -10.98 3.07 -3.93
N TYR A 226 -11.47 2.31 -4.91
CA TYR A 226 -10.77 1.16 -5.48
C TYR A 226 -10.97 1.01 -7.00
N LEU A 227 -10.08 0.27 -7.63
CA LEU A 227 -10.27 -0.34 -8.95
C LEU A 227 -10.64 -1.81 -8.76
N ASP A 228 -11.51 -2.33 -9.61
CA ASP A 228 -11.75 -3.76 -9.68
C ASP A 228 -10.50 -4.46 -10.18
N TYR A 229 -10.09 -5.52 -9.49
CA TYR A 229 -8.98 -6.32 -9.95
C TYR A 229 -9.41 -7.15 -11.16
N ASN A 230 -8.70 -6.93 -12.27
CA ASN A 230 -8.70 -7.75 -13.47
C ASN A 230 -7.31 -7.68 -14.12
N LYS A 231 -7.07 -8.51 -15.13
CA LYS A 231 -5.75 -8.62 -15.77
C LYS A 231 -5.37 -7.38 -16.57
N GLU A 232 -6.37 -6.67 -17.09
CA GLU A 232 -6.21 -5.44 -17.84
C GLU A 232 -5.74 -4.30 -16.93
N ASN A 233 -6.36 -4.13 -15.76
CA ASN A 233 -5.95 -3.15 -14.75
C ASN A 233 -4.57 -3.48 -14.19
N GLU A 234 -4.29 -4.75 -13.89
CA GLU A 234 -2.95 -5.19 -13.44
C GLU A 234 -1.87 -4.83 -14.48
N ALA A 235 -2.07 -5.23 -15.74
CA ALA A 235 -1.13 -4.95 -16.82
C ALA A 235 -0.96 -3.45 -17.07
N LEU A 236 -2.04 -2.67 -16.98
CA LEU A 236 -2.01 -1.22 -17.14
C LEU A 236 -1.21 -0.54 -16.03
N ILE A 237 -1.35 -0.99 -14.79
CA ILE A 237 -0.57 -0.50 -13.65
C ILE A 237 0.91 -0.80 -13.85
N TYR A 238 1.27 -2.05 -14.20
CA TYR A 238 2.66 -2.42 -14.47
C TYR A 238 3.27 -1.58 -15.60
N ARG A 239 2.54 -1.39 -16.71
CA ARG A 239 2.99 -0.59 -17.86
C ARG A 239 3.27 0.85 -17.45
N ARG A 240 2.33 1.51 -16.76
CA ARG A 240 2.48 2.91 -16.32
C ARG A 240 3.58 3.07 -15.28
N ALA A 241 3.68 2.17 -14.32
CA ALA A 241 4.73 2.23 -13.31
C ALA A 241 6.12 2.06 -13.93
N MET A 242 6.27 1.14 -14.89
CA MET A 242 7.53 1.00 -15.62
C MET A 242 7.83 2.22 -16.50
N GLY A 243 6.81 2.83 -17.11
CA GLY A 243 6.93 4.11 -17.82
C GLY A 243 7.47 5.22 -16.91
N TYR A 244 6.88 5.39 -15.73
CA TYR A 244 7.34 6.32 -14.70
C TYR A 244 8.79 6.05 -14.25
N TYR A 245 9.14 4.79 -13.99
CA TYR A 245 10.50 4.39 -13.65
C TYR A 245 11.50 4.77 -14.75
N ASN A 246 11.17 4.50 -16.02
CA ASN A 246 12.04 4.83 -17.14
C ASN A 246 12.18 6.35 -17.35
N GLU A 247 11.10 7.12 -17.18
CA GLU A 247 11.14 8.59 -17.22
C GLU A 247 12.07 9.15 -16.14
N LYS A 248 11.96 8.65 -14.90
CA LYS A 248 12.82 9.08 -13.78
C LYS A 248 14.28 8.66 -13.97
N LYS A 249 14.53 7.47 -14.51
CA LYS A 249 15.89 6.97 -14.76
C LYS A 249 16.60 7.73 -15.89
N GLY A 250 15.85 8.24 -16.87
CA GLY A 250 16.38 9.00 -18.00
C GLY A 250 16.69 10.47 -17.70
N ARG A 251 16.36 10.95 -16.50
CA ARG A 251 16.72 12.28 -15.99
C ARG A 251 17.95 12.19 -15.10
#